data_AF-A0A820T6U0-F1
#
_entry.id   AF-A0A820T6U0-F1
#
_cell.length_a   1.000
_cell.length_b   1.000
_cell.length_c   1.000
_cell.angle_alpha   90.00
_cell.angle_beta   90.00
_cell.angle_gamma   90.00
#
_symmetry.space_group_name_H-M   'P 1'
#
loop_
_entity.id
_entity.type
_entity.pdbx_description
1 polymer ?
#
loop_
_entity_poly.entity_id
_entity_poly.type
_entity_poly.pdbx_seq_one_letter_code
_entity_poly.pdbx_strand_id
1 'polypeptide(L)'
;MDQYILWLEEFVQEGSAILEEFTNEELDIIQQIFQQNQYPDNAVNILLANQFNTDPIHILLCFEYYRLKAHVDNYRRHYLPTVAA
;
A
#
# COMPACT_ATOMS: atom_id res chain seq x y z
N MET A 1 -17.27 -14.93 -8.72
CA MET A 1 -16.23 -14.02 -8.23
C MET A 1 -16.91 -12.67 -8.00
N ASP A 2 -16.66 -12.03 -6.87
CA ASP A 2 -17.34 -10.79 -6.49
C ASP A 2 -16.89 -9.62 -7.39
N GLN A 3 -17.81 -8.85 -7.96
CA GLN A 3 -17.46 -7.69 -8.81
C GLN A 3 -16.74 -6.59 -8.02
N TYR A 4 -17.00 -6.49 -6.71
CA TYR A 4 -16.35 -5.52 -5.85
C TYR A 4 -14.86 -5.82 -5.66
N ILE A 5 -14.48 -7.08 -5.45
CA ILE A 5 -13.06 -7.42 -5.24
C ILE A 5 -12.26 -7.28 -6.54
N LEU A 6 -12.85 -7.61 -7.68
CA LEU A 6 -12.20 -7.46 -9.00
C LEU A 6 -11.87 -5.99 -9.27
N TRP A 7 -12.80 -5.09 -8.96
CA TRP A 7 -12.60 -3.66 -9.06
C TRP A 7 -11.48 -3.17 -8.12
N LEU A 8 -11.44 -3.64 -6.87
CA LEU A 8 -10.35 -3.29 -5.95
C LEU A 8 -8.99 -3.84 -6.40
N GLU A 9 -8.94 -5.05 -6.97
CA GLU A 9 -7.71 -5.65 -7.49
C GLU A 9 -7.14 -4.89 -8.69
N GLU A 10 -8.01 -4.44 -9.60
CA GLU A 10 -7.64 -3.57 -10.72
C GLU A 10 -7.08 -2.23 -10.20
N PHE A 11 -7.74 -1.62 -9.22
CA PHE A 11 -7.25 -0.39 -8.57
C PHE A 11 -5.89 -0.59 -7.86
N VAL A 12 -5.65 -1.74 -7.23
CA VAL A 12 -4.32 -2.06 -6.66
C VAL A 12 -3.27 -2.21 -7.77
N GLN A 13 -3.60 -2.84 -8.90
CA GLN A 13 -2.66 -2.96 -10.01
C GLN A 13 -2.29 -1.60 -10.60
N GLU A 14 -3.27 -0.75 -10.87
CA GLU A 14 -3.03 0.60 -11.39
C GLU A 14 -2.27 1.48 -10.39
N GLY A 15 -2.62 1.39 -9.11
CA GLY A 15 -1.95 2.12 -8.04
C GLY A 15 -0.53 1.66 -7.74
N SER A 16 -0.07 0.53 -8.28
CA SER A 16 1.29 0.04 -8.02
C SER A 16 2.39 0.90 -8.69
N ALA A 17 2.04 1.72 -9.69
CA ALA A 17 2.98 2.59 -10.38
C ALA A 17 3.70 3.57 -9.44
N ILE A 18 3.05 4.00 -8.35
CA ILE A 18 3.69 4.88 -7.35
C ILE A 18 4.89 4.20 -6.68
N LEU A 19 4.91 2.87 -6.59
CA LEU A 19 6.02 2.14 -5.98
C LEU A 19 7.26 2.11 -6.88
N GLU A 20 7.09 2.27 -8.20
CA GLU A 20 8.20 2.27 -9.16
C GLU A 20 9.11 3.49 -9.01
N GLU A 21 8.63 4.53 -8.31
CA GLU A 21 9.41 5.72 -8.01
C GLU A 21 10.40 5.55 -6.85
N PHE A 22 10.28 4.43 -6.11
CA PHE A 22 11.09 4.15 -4.93
C PHE A 22 12.02 2.96 -5.18
N THR A 23 13.21 3.03 -4.59
CA THR A 23 14.12 1.89 -4.54
C THR A 23 13.60 0.81 -3.58
N ASN A 24 14.11 -0.42 -3.72
CA ASN A 24 13.74 -1.51 -2.82
C ASN A 24 14.04 -1.20 -1.34
N GLU A 25 15.14 -0.49 -1.06
CA GLU A 25 15.50 -0.10 0.31
C GLU A 25 14.50 0.90 0.90
N GLU A 26 14.06 1.87 0.10
CA GLU A 26 13.05 2.86 0.52
C GLU A 26 11.69 2.18 0.74
N LEU A 27 11.30 1.25 -0.15
CA LEU A 27 10.09 0.46 0.00
C LEU A 27 10.13 -0.42 1.26
N ASP A 28 11.28 -1.00 1.61
CA ASP A 28 11.45 -1.77 2.84
C ASP A 28 11.24 -0.89 4.08
N ILE A 29 11.78 0.33 4.09
CA ILE A 29 11.57 1.30 5.17
C ILE A 29 10.09 1.69 5.29
N ILE A 30 9.44 2.02 4.17
CA ILE A 30 8.02 2.38 4.14
C ILE A 30 7.16 1.22 4.68
N GLN A 31 7.47 -0.03 4.28
CA GLN A 31 6.76 -1.21 4.76
C GLN A 31 6.96 -1.45 6.26
N GLN A 32 8.18 -1.27 6.78
CA GLN A 32 8.45 -1.39 8.22
C GLN A 32 7.63 -0.36 9.02
N ILE A 33 7.55 0.88 8.53
CA ILE A 33 6.73 1.92 9.16
C ILE A 33 5.26 1.55 9.10
N PHE A 34 4.77 1.10 7.93
CA PHE A 34 3.38 0.69 7.76
C PHE A 34 2.95 -0.43 8.72
N GLN A 35 3.83 -1.41 8.97
CA GLN A 35 3.58 -2.49 9.92
C GLN A 35 3.44 -2.01 11.36
N GLN A 36 4.15 -0.94 11.73
CA GLN A 36 4.08 -0.34 13.08
C GLN A 36 2.92 0.66 13.19
N ASN A 37 2.68 1.44 12.15
CA ASN A 37 1.64 2.44 12.07
C ASN A 37 1.08 2.52 10.63
N GLN A 38 -0.14 2.02 10.43
CA GLN A 38 -0.82 2.04 9.13
C GLN A 38 -1.29 3.45 8.71
N TYR A 39 -1.35 4.38 9.66
CA TYR A 39 -1.78 5.78 9.48
C TYR A 39 -0.72 6.73 10.05
N PRO A 40 0.47 6.77 9.44
CA PRO A 40 1.49 7.76 9.82
C PRO A 40 0.93 9.17 9.66
N ASP A 41 1.31 10.04 10.59
CA ASP A 41 0.91 11.44 10.53
C ASP A 41 1.70 12.19 9.45
N ASN A 42 1.34 13.46 9.24
CA ASN A 42 2.00 14.30 8.24
C ASN A 42 3.50 14.52 8.53
N ALA A 43 3.91 14.49 9.80
CA ALA A 43 5.31 14.70 10.16
C ALA A 43 6.18 13.53 9.67
N VAL A 44 5.69 12.29 9.79
CA VAL A 44 6.37 11.11 9.25
C VAL A 44 6.45 11.17 7.73
N ASN A 45 5.37 11.55 7.04
CA ASN A 45 5.37 11.65 5.58
C ASN A 45 6.39 12.67 5.07
N ILE A 46 6.46 13.85 5.71
CA ILE A 46 7.44 14.89 5.37
C ILE A 46 8.87 14.40 5.63
N LEU A 47 9.10 13.69 6.74
CA LEU A 47 10.42 13.17 7.07
C LEU A 47 10.93 12.17 6.02
N LEU A 48 10.09 11.22 5.63
CA LEU A 48 10.42 10.24 4.59
C LEU A 48 10.62 10.90 3.23
N ALA A 49 9.77 11.86 2.87
CA ALA A 49 9.89 12.60 1.63
C ALA A 49 11.23 13.35 1.52
N ASN A 50 11.66 13.98 2.61
CA ASN A 50 12.99 14.61 2.67
C ASN A 50 14.13 13.58 2.58
N GLN A 51 13.98 12.43 3.23
CA GLN A 51 14.98 11.37 3.21
C GLN A 51 15.15 10.74 1.82
N PHE A 52 14.05 10.53 1.10
CA PHE A 52 14.00 9.89 -0.22
C PHE A 52 14.05 10.90 -1.38
N ASN A 53 14.17 12.19 -1.05
CA ASN A 53 14.19 13.29 -2.02
C ASN A 53 12.98 13.24 -3.00
N THR A 54 11.78 13.07 -2.45
CA THR A 54 10.51 13.00 -3.18
C THR A 54 9.46 13.97 -2.61
N ASP A 55 8.27 14.04 -3.22
CA ASP A 55 7.15 14.82 -2.70
C ASP A 55 6.42 14.07 -1.57
N PRO A 56 6.05 14.74 -0.45
CA PRO A 56 5.23 14.14 0.60
C PRO A 56 3.94 13.47 0.12
N ILE A 57 3.34 13.93 -0.98
CA ILE A 57 2.18 13.28 -1.60
C ILE A 57 2.52 11.85 -2.04
N HIS A 58 3.72 11.60 -2.54
CA HIS A 58 4.09 10.28 -3.05
C HIS A 58 4.21 9.27 -1.90
N ILE A 59 4.75 9.71 -0.76
CA ILE A 59 4.77 8.92 0.48
C ILE A 59 3.35 8.61 0.97
N LEU A 60 2.47 9.62 0.96
CA LEU A 60 1.06 9.43 1.34
C LEU A 60 0.39 8.38 0.45
N LEU A 61 0.59 8.48 -0.86
CA LEU A 61 0.04 7.53 -1.85
C LEU A 61 0.59 6.11 -1.65
N CYS A 62 1.85 5.94 -1.29
CA CYS A 62 2.40 4.63 -0.91
C CYS A 62 1.65 4.01 0.29
N PHE A 63 1.38 4.81 1.32
CA PHE A 63 0.61 4.31 2.47
C PHE A 63 -0.84 4.01 2.12
N GLU A 64 -1.48 4.81 1.24
CA GLU A 64 -2.81 4.52 0.70
C GLU A 64 -2.84 3.20 -0.08
N TYR A 65 -1.85 2.98 -0.95
CA TYR A 65 -1.67 1.73 -1.69
C TYR A 65 -1.56 0.53 -0.73
N TYR A 66 -0.71 0.61 0.30
CA TYR A 66 -0.54 -0.50 1.23
C TYR A 66 -1.79 -0.80 2.06
N ARG A 67 -2.57 0.22 2.42
CA ARG A 67 -3.88 0.03 3.06
C ARG A 67 -4.87 -0.67 2.15
N LEU A 68 -4.95 -0.24 0.89
CA LEU A 68 -5.84 -0.85 -0.10
C LEU A 68 -5.45 -2.31 -0.35
N LYS A 69 -4.16 -2.59 -0.55
CA LYS A 69 -3.63 -3.95 -0.71
C LYS A 69 -3.94 -4.83 0.50
N ALA A 70 -3.70 -4.34 1.71
CA ALA A 70 -4.02 -5.07 2.93
C ALA A 70 -5.53 -5.33 3.07
N HIS A 71 -6.38 -4.40 2.63
CA HIS A 71 -7.82 -4.59 2.60
C HIS A 71 -8.23 -5.71 1.63
N VAL A 72 -7.70 -5.69 0.39
CA VAL A 72 -7.93 -6.75 -0.61
C VAL A 72 -7.46 -8.11 -0.09
N ASP A 73 -6.27 -8.19 0.49
CA ASP A 73 -5.73 -9.43 1.06
C ASP A 73 -6.60 -9.98 2.20
N ASN A 74 -7.07 -9.08 3.08
CA ASN A 74 -8.01 -9.45 4.14
C ASN A 74 -9.35 -9.91 3.58
N TYR A 75 -9.88 -9.25 2.55
CA TYR A 75 -11.12 -9.63 1.91
C TYR A 75 -11.02 -11.04 1.30
N ARG A 76 -9.94 -11.30 0.55
CA ARG A 76 -9.65 -12.62 -0.03
C ARG A 76 -9.59 -13.68 1.06
N ARG A 77 -8.87 -13.43 2.15
CA ARG A 77 -8.70 -14.39 3.25
C ARG A 77 -10.03 -14.78 3.93
N HIS A 78 -10.96 -13.84 4.10
CA HIS A 78 -12.17 -14.06 4.89
C HIS A 78 -13.40 -14.42 4.04
N TYR A 79 -13.53 -13.87 2.83
CA TYR A 79 -14.74 -13.97 2.01
C TYR A 79 -14.55 -14.76 0.73
N LEU A 80 -13.30 -14.98 0.33
CA LEU A 80 -12.94 -15.90 -0.74
C LEU A 80 -11.92 -16.93 -0.23
N PRO A 81 -12.17 -17.64 0.89
CA PRO A 81 -11.39 -18.80 1.19
C PRO A 81 -11.65 -19.76 0.03
N THR A 82 -10.68 -19.89 -0.86
CA THR A 82 -10.72 -20.91 -1.90
C THR A 82 -11.07 -22.20 -1.17
N VAL A 83 -12.18 -22.80 -1.58
CA VAL A 83 -12.58 -24.16 -1.21
C VAL A 83 -11.33 -24.99 -1.43
N ALA A 84 -10.68 -25.40 -0.35
CA ALA A 84 -9.61 -26.37 -0.42
C ALA A 84 -10.26 -27.67 -0.93
N ALA A 85 -10.07 -27.94 -2.21
CA ALA A 85 -10.37 -29.18 -2.89
C ALA A 85 -9.14 -29.57 -3.72
#